data_AF-A0AAU5MHB2-F1
#
_entry.id   AF-A0AAU5MHB2-F1
#
_cell.length_a   1.000
_cell.length_b   1.000
_cell.length_c   1.000
_cell.angle_alpha   90.00
_cell.angle_beta   90.00
_cell.angle_gamma   90.00
#
_symmetry.space_group_name_H-M   'P 1'
#
loop_
_entity.id
_entity.type
_entity.pdbx_description
1 polymer ?
#
loop_
_entity_poly.entity_id
_entity_poly.type
_entity_poly.pdbx_seq_one_letter_code
_entity_poly.pdbx_strand_id
1 'polypeptide(L)'
;MAVGVILVLLTWLVVLMTKDHPATRAADTPPSTPVAAASAPAASGPVSVTTRTVVPKPSVRGTSSSAPAVGDVRALPAGLFCRDLDAKGYSYVAAIDYWRLHGQPNQMDADRNGIPCETVYPRSDVAAYWNGREISGVVFWSAGLYCRDLAARGASYAVAVRYWWYYGMPDRMDADKNGIPCETVYSSAAVNAFWYP
;
A
#
# COMPACT_ATOMS: atom_id res chain seq x y z
N MET A 1 49.34 -7.96 -22.74
CA MET A 1 48.09 -8.08 -23.52
C MET A 1 46.80 -7.75 -22.74
N ALA A 2 46.85 -7.47 -21.43
CA ALA A 2 45.63 -7.12 -20.65
C ALA A 2 45.26 -5.63 -20.68
N VAL A 3 46.24 -4.72 -20.85
CA VAL A 3 46.03 -3.27 -20.82
C VAL A 3 45.25 -2.76 -22.04
N GLY A 4 45.43 -3.38 -23.21
CA GLY A 4 44.73 -2.99 -24.44
C GLY A 4 43.23 -3.28 -24.39
N VAL A 5 42.82 -4.37 -23.74
CA VAL A 5 41.40 -4.76 -23.62
C VAL A 5 40.63 -3.78 -22.72
N ILE A 6 41.28 -3.30 -21.65
CA ILE A 6 40.68 -2.35 -20.71
C ILE A 6 40.41 -0.99 -21.38
N LEU A 7 41.33 -0.51 -22.23
CA LEU A 7 41.14 0.75 -22.97
C LEU A 7 40.00 0.66 -24.00
N VAL A 8 39.85 -0.49 -24.66
CA VAL A 8 38.74 -0.72 -25.61
C VAL A 8 37.39 -0.77 -24.88
N LEU A 9 37.33 -1.38 -23.69
CA LEU A 9 36.10 -1.42 -22.89
C LEU A 9 35.72 -0.05 -22.33
N LEU A 10 36.69 0.75 -21.86
CA LEU A 10 36.41 2.09 -21.35
C LEU A 10 35.92 3.04 -22.45
N THR A 11 36.50 2.96 -23.65
CA THR A 11 36.06 3.77 -24.80
C THR A 11 34.65 3.39 -25.26
N TRP A 12 34.30 2.10 -25.25
CA TRP A 12 32.93 1.65 -25.53
C TRP A 12 31.91 2.13 -24.49
N LEU A 13 32.29 2.15 -23.21
CA LEU A 13 31.40 2.55 -22.12
C LEU A 13 31.10 4.07 -22.14
N VAL A 14 32.07 4.90 -22.55
CA VAL A 14 31.86 6.34 -22.76
C VAL A 14 30.90 6.61 -23.93
N VAL A 15 31.01 5.84 -25.02
CA VAL A 15 30.12 5.97 -26.20
C VAL A 15 28.68 5.52 -25.89
N LEU A 16 28.50 4.51 -25.04
CA LEU A 16 27.18 4.06 -24.60
C LEU A 16 26.48 5.07 -23.66
N MET A 17 27.25 5.82 -22.87
CA MET A 17 26.71 6.82 -21.93
C MET A 17 26.40 8.19 -22.56
N THR A 18 26.72 8.40 -23.85
CA THR A 18 26.47 9.68 -24.55
C THR A 18 25.31 9.63 -25.55
N LYS A 19 24.58 8.52 -25.63
CA LYS A 19 23.53 8.32 -26.64
C LYS A 19 22.13 8.36 -26.04
N ASP A 20 21.80 9.46 -25.36
CA ASP A 20 20.41 9.83 -25.11
C ASP A 20 20.16 11.27 -25.58
N HIS A 21 18.97 11.45 -26.18
CA HIS A 21 18.31 12.66 -26.72
C HIS A 21 18.16 12.70 -28.25
N PRO A 22 16.90 12.68 -28.71
CA PRO A 22 16.26 13.92 -29.17
C PRO A 22 14.93 14.15 -28.41
N ALA A 23 14.74 15.30 -27.76
CA ALA A 23 14.36 16.60 -28.31
C ALA A 23 12.84 16.82 -28.36
N THR A 24 12.44 17.88 -27.66
CA THR A 24 11.13 18.50 -27.49
C THR A 24 10.62 19.21 -28.75
N ARG A 25 9.32 19.09 -29.08
CA ARG A 25 8.37 20.01 -29.80
C ARG A 25 7.33 19.18 -30.55
N ALA A 26 6.05 19.55 -30.74
CA ALA A 26 5.28 20.79 -30.65
C ALA A 26 3.82 20.39 -30.33
N ALA A 27 3.03 21.09 -29.49
CA ALA A 27 2.27 22.29 -29.80
C ALA A 27 1.62 22.29 -31.19
N ASP A 28 0.33 21.95 -31.29
CA ASP A 28 -0.58 22.54 -32.28
C ASP A 28 -2.05 22.48 -31.84
N THR A 29 -2.67 23.65 -31.94
CA THR A 29 -4.08 24.09 -31.91
C THR A 29 -4.07 25.29 -32.88
N PRO A 30 -5.14 25.81 -33.55
CA PRO A 30 -6.60 25.57 -33.60
C PRO A 30 -7.07 25.37 -35.10
N PRO A 31 -8.31 25.64 -35.61
CA PRO A 31 -9.47 26.39 -35.06
C PRO A 31 -10.90 25.84 -35.25
N SER A 32 -11.78 26.39 -34.41
CA SER A 32 -13.24 26.43 -34.47
C SER A 32 -13.78 27.26 -35.64
N THR A 33 -14.92 26.87 -36.26
CA THR A 33 -16.07 27.75 -36.64
C THR A 33 -17.26 26.94 -37.23
N PRO A 34 -18.50 27.48 -37.39
CA PRO A 34 -19.69 26.97 -36.67
C PRO A 34 -20.90 26.59 -37.57
N VAL A 35 -22.06 26.35 -36.94
CA VAL A 35 -23.45 26.70 -37.32
C VAL A 35 -24.46 25.52 -37.36
N ALA A 36 -25.45 25.62 -36.44
CA ALA A 36 -26.91 25.40 -36.49
C ALA A 36 -27.52 24.23 -37.31
N ALA A 37 -28.67 23.62 -37.00
CA ALA A 37 -29.84 24.04 -36.21
C ALA A 37 -30.68 22.82 -35.78
N ALA A 38 -31.66 23.10 -34.92
CA ALA A 38 -32.60 22.22 -34.24
C ALA A 38 -33.42 21.24 -35.09
N SER A 39 -33.81 20.11 -34.47
CA SER A 39 -35.19 19.57 -34.53
C SER A 39 -35.39 18.56 -33.39
N ALA A 40 -36.45 18.76 -32.61
CA ALA A 40 -37.10 17.78 -31.72
C ALA A 40 -38.58 17.70 -32.15
N PRO A 41 -39.45 16.86 -31.57
CA PRO A 41 -39.30 15.50 -31.02
C PRO A 41 -40.31 14.52 -31.69
N ALA A 42 -40.19 13.19 -31.51
CA ALA A 42 -41.36 12.30 -31.57
C ALA A 42 -41.13 10.90 -31.00
N ALA A 43 -42.16 10.44 -30.28
CA ALA A 43 -42.67 9.08 -30.18
C ALA A 43 -42.01 8.08 -29.21
N SER A 44 -42.70 7.99 -28.08
CA SER A 44 -42.79 6.89 -27.11
C SER A 44 -42.97 5.51 -27.75
N GLY A 45 -42.19 4.54 -27.29
CA GLY A 45 -42.50 3.11 -27.40
C GLY A 45 -42.43 2.47 -26.00
N PRO A 46 -43.39 1.62 -25.60
CA PRO A 46 -43.34 0.95 -24.30
C PRO A 46 -42.28 -0.15 -24.33
N VAL A 47 -41.25 -0.04 -23.49
CA VAL A 47 -40.32 -1.14 -23.21
C VAL A 47 -41.02 -2.13 -22.30
N SER A 48 -41.33 -3.31 -22.83
CA SER A 48 -41.81 -4.45 -22.04
C SER A 48 -40.73 -4.88 -21.05
N VAL A 49 -40.94 -4.56 -19.77
CA VAL A 49 -40.12 -5.06 -18.67
C VAL A 49 -40.56 -6.49 -18.38
N THR A 50 -39.78 -7.47 -18.85
CA THR A 50 -39.90 -8.85 -18.38
C THR A 50 -39.40 -8.92 -16.94
N THR A 51 -40.30 -8.84 -15.97
CA THR A 51 -40.02 -9.13 -14.57
C THR A 51 -39.65 -10.59 -14.41
N ARG A 52 -38.35 -10.86 -14.21
CA ARG A 52 -37.85 -12.18 -13.85
C ARG A 52 -38.00 -12.33 -12.34
N THR A 53 -38.98 -13.13 -11.91
CA THR A 53 -39.16 -13.52 -10.51
C THR A 53 -37.93 -14.30 -10.05
N VAL A 54 -37.03 -13.64 -9.32
CA VAL A 54 -35.93 -14.30 -8.62
C VAL A 54 -36.51 -14.83 -7.31
N VAL A 55 -36.64 -16.15 -7.23
CA VAL A 55 -36.91 -16.88 -5.98
C VAL A 55 -35.88 -16.43 -4.93
N PRO A 56 -36.28 -16.03 -3.71
CA PRO A 56 -35.31 -15.70 -2.67
C PRO A 56 -34.50 -16.95 -2.33
N LYS A 57 -33.21 -16.93 -2.68
CA LYS A 57 -32.23 -17.84 -2.10
C LYS A 57 -32.24 -17.60 -0.58
N PRO A 58 -32.24 -18.64 0.28
CA PRO A 58 -32.31 -18.44 1.72
C PRO A 58 -31.18 -17.49 2.14
N SER A 59 -31.54 -16.39 2.79
CA SER A 59 -30.59 -15.53 3.49
C SER A 59 -29.84 -16.41 4.48
N VAL A 60 -28.62 -16.81 4.13
CA VAL A 60 -27.62 -17.11 5.14
C VAL A 60 -27.42 -15.79 5.84
N ARG A 61 -27.98 -15.71 7.03
CA ARG A 61 -27.73 -14.69 8.03
C ARG A 61 -26.23 -14.52 8.11
N GLY A 62 -25.71 -13.50 7.41
CA GLY A 62 -24.43 -12.92 7.74
C GLY A 62 -24.62 -12.38 9.14
N THR A 63 -24.30 -13.20 10.13
CA THR A 63 -23.92 -12.71 11.43
C THR A 63 -22.68 -11.86 11.16
N SER A 64 -22.91 -10.58 10.89
CA SER A 64 -22.03 -9.54 11.37
C SER A 64 -21.90 -9.80 12.86
N SER A 65 -20.91 -10.62 13.22
CA SER A 65 -20.54 -10.83 14.60
C SER A 65 -19.88 -9.52 15.01
N SER A 66 -20.71 -8.56 15.36
CA SER A 66 -20.35 -7.52 16.32
C SER A 66 -19.97 -8.27 17.59
N ALA A 67 -18.69 -8.67 17.65
CA ALA A 67 -18.06 -9.16 18.85
C ALA A 67 -18.24 -8.11 19.97
N PRO A 68 -18.25 -8.52 21.25
CA PRO A 68 -18.30 -7.59 22.37
C PRO A 68 -17.23 -6.51 22.20
N ALA A 69 -17.46 -5.31 22.73
CA ALA A 69 -16.44 -4.28 22.82
C ALA A 69 -15.31 -4.79 23.73
N VAL A 70 -14.40 -5.54 23.15
CA VAL A 70 -13.17 -5.98 23.80
C VAL A 70 -12.40 -4.71 24.13
N GLY A 71 -11.88 -4.63 25.36
CA GLY A 71 -11.30 -3.40 25.91
C GLY A 71 -10.17 -2.79 25.06
N ASP A 72 -9.63 -1.63 25.47
CA ASP A 72 -8.51 -1.02 24.72
C ASP A 72 -7.24 -1.88 24.84
N VAL A 73 -6.62 -2.18 23.69
CA VAL A 73 -5.34 -2.90 23.61
C VAL A 73 -4.21 -2.19 24.36
N ARG A 74 -4.32 -0.87 24.57
CA ARG A 74 -3.35 -0.10 25.37
C ARG A 74 -3.32 -0.48 26.85
N ALA A 75 -4.37 -1.09 27.36
CA ALA A 75 -4.45 -1.55 28.75
C ALA A 75 -3.86 -2.96 28.93
N LEU A 76 -3.45 -3.63 27.85
CA LEU A 76 -2.91 -4.98 27.90
C LEU A 76 -1.43 -4.97 28.32
N PRO A 77 -0.99 -5.95 29.12
CA PRO A 77 0.42 -6.13 29.41
C PRO A 77 1.17 -6.57 28.14
N ALA A 78 2.44 -6.20 28.05
CA ALA A 78 3.33 -6.73 27.01
C ALA A 78 3.50 -8.25 27.13
N GLY A 79 3.93 -8.88 26.05
CA GLY A 79 4.28 -10.31 26.05
C GLY A 79 3.14 -11.26 25.66
N LEU A 80 1.95 -10.77 25.32
CA LEU A 80 0.88 -11.59 24.75
C LEU A 80 1.23 -12.10 23.34
N PHE A 81 0.70 -13.28 23.03
CA PHE A 81 0.73 -13.90 21.70
C PHE A 81 -0.58 -13.62 20.95
N CYS A 82 -0.58 -13.83 19.64
CA CYS A 82 -1.78 -13.70 18.80
C CYS A 82 -2.95 -14.55 19.31
N ARG A 83 -2.67 -15.77 19.77
CA ARG A 83 -3.69 -16.68 20.34
C ARG A 83 -4.30 -16.14 21.62
N ASP A 84 -3.55 -15.39 22.43
CA ASP A 84 -4.07 -14.82 23.67
C ASP A 84 -5.04 -13.66 23.36
N LEU A 85 -4.74 -12.88 22.32
CA LEU A 85 -5.61 -11.81 21.84
C LEU A 85 -6.90 -12.37 21.23
N ASP A 86 -6.79 -13.39 20.37
CA ASP A 86 -7.93 -14.07 19.76
C ASP A 86 -8.82 -14.73 20.82
N ALA A 87 -8.24 -15.43 21.81
CA ALA A 87 -8.98 -16.03 22.92
C ALA A 87 -9.69 -15.00 23.81
N LYS A 88 -9.19 -13.76 23.86
CA LYS A 88 -9.83 -12.62 24.55
C LYS A 88 -10.88 -11.93 23.68
N GLY A 89 -11.05 -12.34 22.42
CA GLY A 89 -12.03 -11.81 21.47
C GLY A 89 -11.58 -10.56 20.72
N TYR A 90 -10.30 -10.18 20.81
CA TYR A 90 -9.79 -9.05 20.04
C TYR A 90 -9.91 -9.34 18.54
N SER A 91 -10.16 -8.29 17.75
CA SER A 91 -10.17 -8.40 16.29
C SER A 91 -8.74 -8.42 15.75
N TYR A 92 -8.59 -8.83 14.49
CA TYR A 92 -7.28 -8.78 13.81
C TYR A 92 -6.69 -7.36 13.82
N VAL A 93 -7.53 -6.35 13.58
CA VAL A 93 -7.10 -4.93 13.64
C VAL A 93 -6.53 -4.57 15.01
N ALA A 94 -7.21 -4.97 16.09
CA ALA A 94 -6.72 -4.75 17.44
C ALA A 94 -5.43 -5.54 17.72
N ALA A 95 -5.29 -6.75 17.17
CA ALA A 95 -4.04 -7.50 17.27
C ALA A 95 -2.87 -6.81 16.56
N ILE A 96 -3.10 -6.17 15.41
CA ILE A 96 -2.10 -5.33 14.73
C ILE A 96 -1.73 -4.12 15.58
N ASP A 97 -2.72 -3.45 16.19
CA ASP A 97 -2.46 -2.29 17.04
C ASP A 97 -1.64 -2.67 18.28
N TYR A 98 -1.98 -3.78 18.93
CA TYR A 98 -1.17 -4.33 20.03
C TYR A 98 0.25 -4.68 19.57
N TRP A 99 0.39 -5.38 18.44
CA TRP A 99 1.70 -5.73 17.88
C TRP A 99 2.56 -4.49 17.64
N ARG A 100 1.99 -3.43 17.06
CA ARG A 100 2.67 -2.15 16.82
C ARG A 100 3.03 -1.43 18.13
N LEU A 101 2.07 -1.34 19.06
CA LEU A 101 2.25 -0.67 20.35
C LEU A 101 3.42 -1.26 21.15
N HIS A 102 3.61 -2.58 21.05
CA HIS A 102 4.65 -3.31 21.77
C HIS A 102 5.94 -3.52 20.96
N GLY A 103 6.15 -2.76 19.88
CA GLY A 103 7.40 -2.78 19.13
C GLY A 103 7.57 -4.02 18.23
N GLN A 104 6.46 -4.57 17.75
CA GLN A 104 6.39 -5.65 16.77
C GLN A 104 7.09 -6.93 17.23
N PRO A 105 6.70 -7.51 18.38
CA PRO A 105 7.40 -8.66 18.94
C PRO A 105 7.30 -9.88 18.00
N ASN A 106 8.45 -10.51 17.73
CA ASN A 106 8.58 -11.69 16.85
C ASN A 106 7.67 -12.86 17.24
N GLN A 107 7.25 -12.94 18.49
CA GLN A 107 6.36 -14.00 18.96
C GLN A 107 4.94 -13.93 18.36
N MET A 108 4.58 -12.77 17.79
CA MET A 108 3.31 -12.56 17.09
C MET A 108 3.46 -12.68 15.57
N ASP A 109 4.68 -12.63 15.04
CA ASP A 109 5.02 -12.72 13.62
C ASP A 109 6.00 -13.89 13.46
N ALA A 110 5.44 -15.09 13.44
CA ALA A 110 6.20 -16.33 13.61
C ALA A 110 7.21 -16.55 12.47
N ASP A 111 6.84 -16.16 11.26
CA ASP A 111 7.70 -16.26 10.07
C ASP A 111 8.49 -14.97 9.79
N ARG A 112 8.25 -13.90 10.56
CA ARG A 112 8.95 -12.61 10.51
C ARG A 112 8.81 -11.91 9.17
N ASN A 113 7.68 -12.10 8.51
CA ASN A 113 7.39 -11.50 7.22
C ASN A 113 6.74 -10.11 7.36
N GLY A 114 6.48 -9.64 8.58
CA GLY A 114 5.82 -8.37 8.89
C GLY A 114 4.29 -8.43 8.89
N ILE A 115 3.71 -9.63 8.80
CA ILE A 115 2.28 -9.92 8.83
C ILE A 115 2.05 -10.78 10.08
N PRO A 116 1.87 -10.17 11.26
CA PRO A 116 1.64 -10.94 12.47
C PRO A 116 0.27 -11.62 12.45
N CYS A 117 0.15 -12.66 13.27
CA CYS A 117 -1.09 -13.34 13.62
C CYS A 117 -1.84 -14.00 12.44
N GLU A 118 -1.21 -14.11 11.28
CA GLU A 118 -1.64 -14.75 10.06
C GLU A 118 -1.93 -16.27 10.20
N THR A 119 -1.34 -16.89 11.22
CA THR A 119 -1.59 -18.29 11.58
C THR A 119 -2.74 -18.49 12.58
N VAL A 120 -3.17 -17.42 13.24
CA VAL A 120 -4.20 -17.48 14.31
C VAL A 120 -5.52 -16.91 13.81
N TYR A 121 -5.50 -15.75 13.16
CA TYR A 121 -6.70 -15.08 12.70
C TYR A 121 -7.16 -15.60 11.34
N PRO A 122 -8.46 -15.46 11.01
CA PRO A 122 -8.98 -15.87 9.70
C PRO A 122 -8.25 -15.18 8.56
N ARG A 123 -7.91 -15.94 7.51
CA ARG A 123 -7.28 -15.39 6.30
C ARG A 123 -8.08 -14.26 5.66
N SER A 124 -9.40 -14.26 5.79
CA SER A 124 -10.26 -13.17 5.31
C SER A 124 -9.93 -11.83 5.97
N ASP A 125 -9.66 -11.84 7.27
CA ASP A 125 -9.45 -10.63 8.07
C ASP A 125 -8.04 -10.09 7.85
N VAL A 126 -7.08 -11.01 7.73
CA VAL A 126 -5.71 -10.74 7.28
C VAL A 126 -5.76 -10.09 5.89
N ALA A 127 -6.34 -10.77 4.91
CA ALA A 127 -6.43 -10.28 3.54
C ALA A 127 -7.20 -8.96 3.43
N ALA A 128 -8.26 -8.76 4.22
CA ALA A 128 -9.03 -7.52 4.23
C ALA A 128 -8.21 -6.34 4.80
N TYR A 129 -7.44 -6.56 5.87
CA TYR A 129 -6.59 -5.54 6.44
C TYR A 129 -5.45 -5.14 5.49
N TRP A 130 -4.80 -6.14 4.89
CA TRP A 130 -3.68 -5.91 3.99
C TRP A 130 -4.13 -5.50 2.59
N ASN A 131 -5.34 -5.85 2.14
CA ASN A 131 -5.93 -5.53 0.83
C ASN A 131 -4.95 -5.76 -0.34
N GLY A 132 -4.32 -6.95 -0.39
CA GLY A 132 -3.31 -7.28 -1.40
C GLY A 132 -1.96 -6.56 -1.24
N ARG A 133 -1.77 -5.78 -0.17
CA ARG A 133 -0.48 -5.23 0.28
C ARG A 133 0.28 -6.24 1.17
N GLU A 134 -0.02 -7.53 1.01
CA GLU A 134 0.74 -8.59 1.64
C GLU A 134 2.20 -8.45 1.22
N ILE A 135 3.09 -8.50 2.21
CA ILE A 135 4.49 -8.11 2.13
C ILE A 135 5.23 -9.05 1.17
N SER A 136 5.15 -8.75 -0.12
CA SER A 136 6.03 -9.30 -1.12
C SER A 136 7.26 -8.40 -1.23
N GLY A 137 8.45 -9.01 -1.30
CA GLY A 137 9.71 -8.29 -1.49
C GLY A 137 10.43 -7.99 -0.18
N VAL A 138 10.99 -9.04 0.41
CA VAL A 138 12.12 -8.96 1.34
C VAL A 138 13.32 -8.35 0.61
N VAL A 139 13.41 -7.02 0.64
CA VAL A 139 14.71 -6.37 0.65
C VAL A 139 14.95 -6.00 2.11
N PHE A 140 15.60 -6.90 2.84
CA PHE A 140 16.02 -6.64 4.22
C PHE A 140 17.13 -5.58 4.17
N TRP A 141 16.73 -4.32 4.21
CA TRP A 141 17.65 -3.20 4.38
C TRP A 141 18.02 -3.06 5.85
N SER A 142 19.31 -2.89 6.15
CA SER A 142 19.79 -2.68 7.52
C SER A 142 19.16 -1.43 8.17
N ALA A 143 19.12 -1.41 9.50
CA ALA A 143 18.68 -0.26 10.30
C ALA A 143 19.51 1.00 9.98
N GLY A 144 18.95 2.17 10.29
CA GLY A 144 19.67 3.45 10.22
C GLY A 144 19.50 4.24 8.92
N LEU A 145 18.74 3.74 7.95
CA LEU A 145 18.46 4.48 6.72
C LEU A 145 17.50 5.64 6.97
N TYR A 146 17.68 6.70 6.18
CA TYR A 146 16.77 7.83 6.04
C TYR A 146 15.85 7.62 4.82
N CYS A 147 14.75 8.37 4.77
CA CYS A 147 13.81 8.37 3.64
C CYS A 147 14.48 8.56 2.27
N ARG A 148 15.47 9.47 2.19
CA ARG A 148 16.27 9.69 0.97
C ARG A 148 17.03 8.46 0.52
N ASP A 149 17.55 7.65 1.45
CA ASP A 149 18.33 6.47 1.11
C ASP A 149 17.42 5.35 0.60
N LEU A 150 16.17 5.31 1.05
CA LEU A 150 15.15 4.38 0.55
C LEU A 150 14.71 4.79 -0.86
N ALA A 151 14.39 6.07 -1.05
CA ALA A 151 14.01 6.61 -2.36
C ALA A 151 15.13 6.42 -3.40
N ALA A 152 16.39 6.67 -3.04
CA ALA A 152 17.55 6.45 -3.91
C ALA A 152 17.74 4.97 -4.31
N ARG A 153 17.25 4.04 -3.50
CA ARG A 153 17.24 2.60 -3.80
C ARG A 153 15.99 2.15 -4.57
N GLY A 154 15.14 3.08 -5.00
CA GLY A 154 13.91 2.79 -5.72
C GLY A 154 12.77 2.28 -4.84
N ALA A 155 12.85 2.48 -3.51
CA ALA A 155 11.74 2.13 -2.62
C ALA A 155 10.50 2.94 -2.99
N SER A 156 9.35 2.30 -3.11
CA SER A 156 8.07 3.01 -3.16
C SER A 156 7.74 3.61 -1.78
N TYR A 157 6.78 4.54 -1.75
CA TYR A 157 6.34 5.14 -0.48
C TYR A 157 5.86 4.08 0.51
N ALA A 158 5.07 3.10 0.06
CA ALA A 158 4.61 1.99 0.89
C ALA A 158 5.76 1.17 1.49
N VAL A 159 6.84 0.95 0.74
CA VAL A 159 8.04 0.27 1.25
C VAL A 159 8.77 1.13 2.28
N ALA A 160 8.80 2.45 2.11
CA ALA A 160 9.41 3.37 3.07
C ALA A 160 8.62 3.43 4.40
N VAL A 161 7.29 3.49 4.34
CA VAL A 161 6.43 3.42 5.54
C VAL A 161 6.62 2.07 6.25
N ARG A 162 6.73 0.97 5.49
CA ARG A 162 7.04 -0.36 6.04
C ARG A 162 8.39 -0.40 6.75
N TYR A 163 9.44 0.14 6.14
CA TYR A 163 10.76 0.23 6.77
C TYR A 163 10.72 1.06 8.06
N TRP A 164 10.00 2.18 8.05
CA TRP A 164 9.80 3.04 9.21
C TRP A 164 9.12 2.29 10.35
N TRP A 165 8.00 1.59 10.07
CA TRP A 165 7.35 0.75 11.08
C TRP A 165 8.29 -0.36 11.58
N TYR A 166 8.92 -1.11 10.69
CA TYR A 166 9.78 -2.25 11.06
C TYR A 166 10.90 -1.87 12.04
N TYR A 167 11.46 -0.66 11.93
CA TYR A 167 12.51 -0.17 12.80
C TYR A 167 12.02 0.69 13.98
N GLY A 168 10.74 0.58 14.35
CA GLY A 168 10.18 1.23 15.53
C GLY A 168 9.94 2.74 15.34
N MET A 169 9.52 3.13 14.14
CA MET A 169 9.12 4.49 13.80
C MET A 169 10.16 5.57 14.17
N PRO A 170 11.41 5.45 13.69
CA PRO A 170 12.45 6.38 14.10
C PRO A 170 12.16 7.81 13.65
N ASP A 171 12.25 8.76 14.59
CA ASP A 171 12.07 10.20 14.37
C ASP A 171 12.82 10.75 13.14
N ARG A 172 13.99 10.18 12.82
CA ARG A 172 14.80 10.61 11.66
C ARG A 172 14.07 10.52 10.31
N MET A 173 12.98 9.75 10.24
CA MET A 173 12.19 9.55 9.03
C MET A 173 10.86 10.31 9.07
N ASP A 174 10.46 10.82 10.22
CA ASP A 174 9.21 11.56 10.44
C ASP A 174 9.60 12.95 10.97
N ALA A 175 9.84 13.87 10.03
CA ALA A 175 10.57 15.11 10.29
C ALA A 175 9.81 16.05 11.24
N ASP A 176 8.49 16.02 11.20
CA ASP A 176 7.60 16.83 12.03
C ASP A 176 6.92 16.00 13.15
N LYS A 177 7.14 14.68 13.17
CA LYS A 177 6.63 13.74 14.19
C LYS A 177 5.11 13.65 14.20
N ASN A 178 4.48 13.85 13.05
CA ASN A 178 3.03 13.78 12.90
C ASN A 178 2.52 12.34 12.68
N GLY A 179 3.42 11.35 12.57
CA GLY A 179 3.10 9.96 12.29
C GLY A 179 3.09 9.61 10.80
N ILE A 180 3.54 10.51 9.93
CA ILE A 180 3.61 10.36 8.47
C ILE A 180 5.08 10.48 8.05
N PRO A 181 5.80 9.36 7.93
CA PRO A 181 7.20 9.40 7.57
C PRO A 181 7.38 9.80 6.11
N CYS A 182 8.55 10.34 5.80
CA CYS A 182 9.07 10.55 4.47
C CYS A 182 8.25 11.48 3.56
N GLU A 183 7.32 12.25 4.10
CA GLU A 183 6.50 13.22 3.35
C GLU A 183 7.31 14.37 2.74
N THR A 184 8.53 14.60 3.24
CA THR A 184 9.49 15.57 2.67
C THR A 184 10.29 15.02 1.50
N VAL A 185 10.25 13.70 1.26
CA VAL A 185 11.05 13.01 0.23
C VAL A 185 10.17 12.43 -0.88
N TYR A 186 9.04 11.84 -0.51
CA TYR A 186 8.09 11.29 -1.48
C TYR A 186 7.05 12.34 -1.88
N SER A 187 6.49 12.19 -3.07
CA SER A 187 5.47 13.12 -3.55
C SER A 187 4.22 13.07 -2.69
N SER A 188 3.58 14.22 -2.51
CA SER A 188 2.29 14.33 -1.82
C SER A 188 1.22 13.42 -2.42
N ALA A 189 1.27 13.17 -3.74
CA ALA A 189 0.38 12.21 -4.39
C ALA A 189 0.59 10.77 -3.88
N ALA A 190 1.84 10.32 -3.72
CA ALA A 190 2.15 8.99 -3.20
C ALA A 190 1.80 8.86 -1.71
N VAL A 191 2.04 9.92 -0.94
CA VAL A 191 1.66 10.01 0.48
C VAL A 191 0.13 9.94 0.61
N ASN A 192 -0.60 10.79 -0.10
CA ASN A 192 -2.05 10.84 -0.03
C ASN A 192 -2.71 9.54 -0.51
N ALA A 193 -2.19 8.93 -1.58
CA ALA A 193 -2.70 7.65 -2.07
C ALA A 193 -2.52 6.50 -1.05
N PHE A 194 -1.60 6.64 -0.10
CA PHE A 194 -1.38 5.64 0.95
C PHE A 194 -2.24 5.89 2.20
N TRP A 195 -2.35 7.14 2.65
CA TRP A 195 -3.02 7.49 3.91
C TRP A 195 -4.50 7.89 3.76
N TYR A 196 -4.90 8.35 2.57
CA TYR A 196 -6.24 8.89 2.30
C TYR A 196 -6.86 8.25 1.03
N PRO A 197 -7.10 6.93 1.03
CA PRO A 197 -7.69 6.21 -0.11
C PRO A 197 -9.17 6.52 -0.35
#